data_AF-A0A929ZNY2-F1
#
_entry.id   AF-A0A929ZNY2-F1
#
_cell.length_a   1.000
_cell.length_b   1.000
_cell.length_c   1.000
_cell.angle_alpha   90.00
_cell.angle_beta   90.00
_cell.angle_gamma   90.00
#
_symmetry.space_group_name_H-M   'P 1'
#
loop_
_entity.id
_entity.type
_entity.pdbx_description
1 polymer ?
#
loop_
_entity_poly.entity_id
_entity_poly.type
_entity_poly.pdbx_seq_one_letter_code
_entity_poly.pdbx_strand_id
1 'polypeptide(L)'
;SQAYAFEELVAEMTSCLAASRLMPSDADMDSYIQEHSKNHLAYVKGWSTIIKNNPNAIEDALKQATLATDFMDMAANVISVDRFNELHKSEACVHKEDGIFSVENFGLNPINTTTLAIDISEELTQTLSKGRSL
;
A
#
# COMPACT_ATOMS: atom_id res chain seq x y z
N SER A 1 9.86 -17.66 -1.47
CA SER A 1 8.94 -18.44 -2.32
C SER A 1 8.43 -17.53 -3.46
N GLN A 2 7.69 -18.06 -4.45
CA GLN A 2 7.07 -17.21 -5.49
C GLN A 2 6.04 -16.23 -4.89
N ALA A 3 5.26 -16.68 -3.90
CA ALA A 3 4.32 -15.81 -3.17
C ALA A 3 5.05 -14.66 -2.44
N TYR A 4 6.11 -14.97 -1.70
CA TYR A 4 6.91 -13.95 -1.01
C TYR A 4 7.51 -12.92 -1.96
N ALA A 5 8.04 -13.36 -3.11
CA ALA A 5 8.58 -12.40 -4.08
C ALA A 5 7.48 -11.55 -4.78
N PHE A 6 6.22 -12.01 -4.80
CA PHE A 6 5.09 -11.20 -5.29
C PHE A 6 4.67 -10.19 -4.23
N GLU A 7 4.60 -10.59 -2.95
CA GLU A 7 4.35 -9.67 -1.83
C GLU A 7 5.41 -8.55 -1.76
N GLU A 8 6.69 -8.88 -1.94
CA GLU A 8 7.76 -7.88 -2.02
C GLU A 8 7.61 -6.95 -3.23
N LEU A 9 7.08 -7.44 -4.36
CA LEU A 9 6.78 -6.60 -5.52
C LEU A 9 5.64 -5.61 -5.21
N VAL A 10 4.59 -6.08 -4.53
CA VAL A 10 3.47 -5.23 -4.07
C VAL A 10 3.96 -4.19 -3.07
N ALA A 11 4.76 -4.59 -2.08
CA ALA A 11 5.31 -3.70 -1.07
C ALA A 11 6.18 -2.61 -1.69
N GLU A 12 7.04 -2.97 -2.65
CA GLU A 12 7.86 -2.01 -3.39
C GLU A 12 7.02 -1.00 -4.16
N MET A 13 6.05 -1.47 -4.97
CA MET A 13 5.16 -0.58 -5.73
C MET A 13 4.37 0.34 -4.81
N THR A 14 3.91 -0.17 -3.66
CA THR A 14 3.22 0.61 -2.62
C THR A 14 4.14 1.71 -2.09
N SER A 15 5.40 1.37 -1.82
CA SER A 15 6.41 2.30 -1.34
C SER A 15 6.68 3.42 -2.35
N CYS A 16 6.82 3.07 -3.64
CA CYS A 16 7.00 4.06 -4.71
C CYS A 16 5.78 4.99 -4.84
N LEU A 17 4.56 4.44 -4.82
CA LEU A 17 3.33 5.21 -4.92
C LEU A 17 3.17 6.16 -3.72
N ALA A 18 3.40 5.67 -2.50
CA ALA A 18 3.34 6.49 -1.29
C ALA A 18 4.40 7.60 -1.31
N ALA A 19 5.64 7.28 -1.66
CA ALA A 19 6.70 8.28 -1.79
C ALA A 19 6.34 9.37 -2.80
N SER A 20 5.77 9.01 -3.95
CA SER A 20 5.34 9.98 -4.96
C SER A 20 4.26 10.97 -4.48
N ARG A 21 3.45 10.58 -3.48
CA ARG A 21 2.41 11.43 -2.88
C ARG A 21 2.94 12.31 -1.74
N LEU A 22 4.01 11.87 -1.07
CA LEU A 22 4.57 12.52 0.12
C LEU A 22 5.75 13.45 -0.18
N MET A 23 6.52 13.17 -1.23
CA MET A 23 7.74 13.92 -1.55
C MET A 23 7.38 15.29 -2.14
N PRO A 24 7.87 16.40 -1.55
CA PRO A 24 7.50 17.74 -1.99
C PRO A 24 8.28 18.20 -3.24
N SER A 25 9.32 17.47 -3.66
CA SER A 25 10.13 17.80 -4.83
C SER A 25 10.79 16.57 -5.48
N ASP A 26 11.17 16.73 -6.76
CA ASP A 26 11.92 15.71 -7.51
C ASP A 26 13.29 15.39 -6.86
N ALA A 27 13.92 16.39 -6.23
CA ALA A 27 15.21 16.21 -5.56
C ALA A 27 15.10 15.30 -4.32
N ASP A 28 14.00 15.40 -3.58
CA ASP A 28 13.73 14.53 -2.43
C ASP A 28 13.42 13.10 -2.89
N MET A 29 12.73 12.97 -4.03
CA MET A 29 12.47 11.68 -4.66
C MET A 29 13.76 10.99 -5.14
N ASP A 30 14.68 11.74 -5.77
CA ASP A 30 15.98 11.22 -6.21
C ASP A 30 16.83 10.73 -5.02
N SER A 31 16.83 11.48 -3.91
CA SER A 31 17.53 11.10 -2.69
C SER A 31 16.97 9.81 -2.10
N TYR A 32 15.65 9.70 -2.01
CA TYR A 32 14.96 8.49 -1.54
C TYR A 32 15.30 7.26 -2.40
N ILE A 33 15.25 7.40 -3.72
CA ILE A 33 15.60 6.32 -4.65
C ILE A 33 17.06 5.88 -4.43
N GLN A 34 17.99 6.81 -4.29
CA GLN A 34 19.40 6.47 -4.08
C GLN A 34 19.62 5.70 -2.77
N GLU A 35 18.95 6.12 -1.69
CA GLU A 35 19.10 5.50 -0.37
C GLU A 35 18.54 4.07 -0.33
N HIS A 36 17.41 3.82 -0.98
CA HIS A 36 16.69 2.55 -0.87
C HIS A 36 16.90 1.59 -2.05
N SER A 37 17.41 2.07 -3.19
CA SER A 37 17.69 1.26 -4.41
C SER A 37 18.50 -0.01 -4.20
N LYS A 38 19.42 -0.02 -3.22
CA LYS A 38 20.24 -1.20 -2.89
C LYS A 38 19.40 -2.33 -2.30
N ASN A 39 18.41 -2.00 -1.49
CA ASN A 39 17.47 -2.98 -0.93
C ASN A 39 16.53 -3.49 -2.04
N HIS A 40 16.10 -2.60 -2.94
CA HIS A 40 15.24 -2.95 -4.08
C HIS A 40 15.92 -3.94 -5.04
N LEU A 41 17.23 -3.80 -5.27
CA LEU A 41 18.00 -4.69 -6.16
C LEU A 41 18.03 -6.16 -5.72
N ALA A 42 17.88 -6.44 -4.43
CA ALA A 42 17.94 -7.79 -3.88
C ALA A 42 16.78 -8.67 -4.40
N TYR A 43 15.64 -8.07 -4.73
CA TYR A 43 14.40 -8.78 -5.07
C TYR A 43 14.07 -8.80 -6.57
N VAL A 44 14.75 -7.97 -7.38
CA VAL A 44 14.56 -7.86 -8.83
C VAL A 44 14.65 -9.21 -9.56
N LYS A 45 15.57 -10.09 -9.15
CA LYS A 45 15.67 -11.45 -9.71
C LYS A 45 14.42 -12.29 -9.44
N GLY A 46 13.85 -12.18 -8.24
CA GLY A 46 12.59 -12.82 -7.86
C GLY A 46 11.42 -12.31 -8.70
N TRP A 47 11.29 -10.98 -8.82
CA TRP A 47 10.25 -10.34 -9.65
C TRP A 47 10.33 -10.79 -11.12
N SER A 48 11.53 -10.83 -11.69
CA SER A 48 11.73 -11.28 -13.08
C SER A 48 11.24 -12.71 -13.32
N THR A 49 11.31 -13.57 -12.30
CA THR A 49 10.84 -14.95 -12.39
C THR A 49 9.32 -15.01 -12.32
N ILE A 50 8.71 -14.24 -11.42
CA ILE A 50 7.25 -14.16 -11.29
C ILE A 50 6.62 -13.62 -12.57
N ILE A 51 7.16 -12.53 -13.12
CA ILE A 51 6.65 -11.89 -14.34
C ILE A 51 6.73 -12.85 -15.53
N LYS A 52 7.81 -13.63 -15.65
CA LYS A 52 7.94 -14.65 -16.70
C LYS A 52 6.87 -15.75 -16.59
N ASN A 53 6.48 -16.11 -15.37
CA ASN A 53 5.55 -17.20 -15.10
C ASN A 53 4.08 -16.75 -15.11
N ASN A 54 3.82 -15.48 -14.81
CA ASN A 54 2.50 -14.85 -14.87
C ASN A 54 2.61 -13.46 -15.52
N PRO A 55 2.18 -13.30 -16.78
CA PRO A 55 2.25 -12.01 -17.48
C PRO A 55 1.38 -10.93 -16.81
N ASN A 56 0.36 -11.31 -16.03
CA ASN A 56 -0.50 -10.37 -15.30
C ASN A 56 0.09 -9.93 -13.96
N ALA A 57 1.22 -10.51 -13.51
CA ALA A 57 1.76 -10.26 -12.19
C ALA A 57 2.07 -8.78 -11.91
N ILE A 58 2.47 -8.02 -12.93
CA ILE A 58 2.70 -6.58 -12.79
C ILE A 58 1.38 -5.85 -12.54
N GLU A 59 0.34 -6.17 -13.31
CA GLU A 59 -0.98 -5.55 -13.18
C GLU A 59 -1.62 -5.90 -11.84
N ASP A 60 -1.55 -7.17 -11.44
CA ASP A 60 -2.07 -7.64 -10.15
C ASP A 60 -1.33 -6.98 -8.98
N ALA A 61 0.00 -6.89 -9.06
CA ALA A 61 0.79 -6.23 -8.03
C ALA A 61 0.47 -4.73 -7.95
N LEU A 62 0.31 -4.06 -9.09
CA LEU A 62 -0.05 -2.64 -9.14
C LEU A 62 -1.45 -2.38 -8.56
N LYS A 63 -2.43 -3.27 -8.81
CA LYS A 63 -3.76 -3.18 -8.19
C LYS A 63 -3.69 -3.28 -6.67
N GLN A 64 -2.96 -4.27 -6.14
CA GLN A 64 -2.79 -4.42 -4.69
C GLN A 64 -2.03 -3.24 -4.08
N ALA A 65 -1.00 -2.75 -4.77
CA ALA A 65 -0.23 -1.60 -4.32
C ALA A 65 -1.09 -0.33 -4.28
N THR A 66 -1.90 -0.09 -5.31
CA THR A 66 -2.82 1.06 -5.36
C THR A 66 -3.85 1.00 -4.23
N LEU A 67 -4.46 -0.18 -4.02
CA LEU A 67 -5.38 -0.41 -2.91
C LEU A 67 -4.72 -0.11 -1.55
N ALA A 68 -3.49 -0.60 -1.33
CA ALA A 68 -2.75 -0.38 -0.09
C ALA A 68 -2.41 1.10 0.11
N THR A 69 -1.92 1.81 -0.91
CA THR A 69 -1.60 3.24 -0.80
C THR A 69 -2.86 4.06 -0.55
N ASP A 70 -3.97 3.79 -1.23
CA ASP A 70 -5.22 4.52 -1.01
C ASP A 70 -5.82 4.25 0.38
N PHE A 71 -5.62 3.05 0.93
CA PHE A 71 -6.02 2.75 2.30
C PHE A 71 -5.22 3.58 3.31
N MET A 72 -3.91 3.75 3.09
CA MET A 72 -3.07 4.62 3.92
C MET A 72 -3.52 6.09 3.84
N ASP A 73 -3.85 6.58 2.64
CA ASP A 73 -4.39 7.93 2.45
C ASP A 73 -5.73 8.12 3.16
N MET A 74 -6.62 7.13 3.09
CA MET A 74 -7.89 7.14 3.81
C MET A 74 -7.66 7.15 5.33
N ALA A 75 -6.76 6.30 5.84
CA ALA A 75 -6.41 6.24 7.26
C ALA A 75 -5.79 7.56 7.75
N ALA A 76 -5.03 8.25 6.90
CA ALA A 76 -4.46 9.58 7.15
C ALA A 76 -5.48 10.72 6.97
N ASN A 77 -6.75 10.43 6.63
CA ASN A 77 -7.81 11.38 6.28
C ASN A 77 -7.46 12.30 5.09
N VAL A 78 -6.60 11.85 4.17
CA VAL A 78 -6.31 12.53 2.90
C VAL A 78 -7.48 12.33 1.92
N ILE A 79 -8.09 11.14 1.92
CA ILE A 79 -9.34 10.83 1.22
C ILE A 79 -10.41 10.34 2.21
N SER A 80 -11.69 10.48 1.85
CA SER A 80 -12.80 9.95 2.67
C SER A 80 -12.99 8.45 2.47
N VAL A 81 -13.68 7.81 3.41
CA VAL A 81 -14.10 6.40 3.31
C VAL A 81 -14.97 6.18 2.07
N ASP A 82 -15.94 7.06 1.81
CA ASP A 82 -16.79 6.98 0.61
C ASP A 82 -15.95 7.02 -0.66
N ARG A 83 -14.94 7.90 -0.71
CA ARG A 83 -14.06 8.00 -1.86
C ARG A 83 -13.21 6.74 -2.06
N PHE A 84 -12.69 6.17 -0.97
CA PHE A 84 -11.97 4.90 -1.03
C PHE A 84 -12.88 3.79 -1.58
N ASN A 85 -14.10 3.67 -1.07
CA ASN A 85 -15.06 2.64 -1.50
C ASN A 85 -15.50 2.82 -2.96
N GLU A 86 -15.59 4.06 -3.46
CA GLU A 86 -15.83 4.30 -4.88
C GLU A 86 -14.70 3.80 -5.78
N LEU A 87 -13.44 4.03 -5.36
CA LEU A 87 -12.24 3.64 -6.10
C LEU A 87 -12.02 2.13 -6.12
N HIS A 88 -12.33 1.47 -5.00
CA HIS A 88 -12.00 0.05 -4.75
C HIS A 88 -13.21 -0.86 -4.60
N LYS A 89 -14.37 -0.46 -5.16
CA LYS A 89 -15.65 -1.17 -5.02
C LYS A 89 -15.61 -2.66 -5.42
N SER A 90 -14.66 -3.07 -6.26
CA SER A 90 -14.49 -4.47 -6.70
C SER A 90 -13.51 -5.25 -5.82
N GLU A 91 -12.77 -4.57 -4.97
CA GLU A 91 -11.60 -5.07 -4.25
C GLU A 91 -11.76 -5.02 -2.73
N ALA A 92 -12.48 -4.03 -2.19
CA ALA A 92 -12.73 -3.84 -0.77
C ALA A 92 -13.90 -2.88 -0.53
N CYS A 93 -14.59 -3.06 0.60
CA CYS A 93 -15.48 -2.05 1.16
C CYS A 93 -15.11 -1.80 2.61
N VAL A 94 -14.79 -0.55 2.94
CA VAL A 94 -14.39 -0.13 4.29
C VAL A 94 -15.56 0.58 4.96
N HIS A 95 -15.77 0.26 6.23
CA HIS A 95 -16.67 0.98 7.12
C HIS A 95 -15.86 1.54 8.28
N LYS A 96 -16.24 2.73 8.76
CA LYS A 96 -15.60 3.37 9.91
C LYS A 96 -16.64 3.66 10.98
N GLU A 97 -16.51 3.01 12.13
CA GLU A 97 -17.36 3.20 13.31
C GLU A 97 -16.46 3.42 14.53
N ASP A 98 -16.71 4.47 15.31
CA ASP A 98 -15.96 4.81 16.53
C ASP A 98 -14.42 4.81 16.38
N GLY A 99 -13.91 5.17 15.19
CA GLY A 99 -12.47 5.20 14.90
C GLY A 99 -11.87 3.86 14.49
N ILE A 100 -12.65 2.79 14.51
CA ILE A 100 -12.27 1.46 14.06
C ILE A 100 -12.67 1.30 12.60
N PHE A 101 -11.73 0.81 11.78
CA PHE A 101 -12.02 0.43 10.41
C PHE A 101 -12.35 -1.06 10.35
N SER A 102 -13.49 -1.39 9.75
CA SER A 102 -13.84 -2.75 9.35
C SER A 102 -13.81 -2.85 7.84
N VAL A 103 -13.30 -3.96 7.32
CA VAL A 103 -13.15 -4.16 5.88
C VAL A 103 -13.87 -5.44 5.46
N GLU A 104 -14.70 -5.31 4.44
CA GLU A 104 -15.36 -6.40 3.74
C GLU A 104 -14.67 -6.68 2.41
N ASN A 105 -14.75 -7.93 1.95
CA ASN A 105 -14.22 -8.40 0.66
C ASN A 105 -12.72 -8.13 0.44
N PHE A 106 -11.92 -8.04 1.50
CA PHE A 106 -10.49 -7.79 1.38
C PHE A 106 -9.75 -8.96 0.71
N GLY A 107 -9.54 -8.85 -0.60
CA GLY A 107 -8.76 -9.82 -1.36
C GLY A 107 -9.10 -9.82 -2.85
N LEU A 108 -8.07 -9.71 -3.69
CA LEU A 108 -8.15 -9.97 -5.13
C LEU A 108 -8.32 -11.49 -5.40
N ASN A 109 -9.39 -12.09 -4.90
CA ASN A 109 -10.06 -13.36 -5.26
C ASN A 109 -10.89 -13.86 -4.06
N PRO A 110 -12.05 -14.50 -4.30
CA PRO A 110 -13.01 -14.85 -3.25
C PRO A 110 -12.51 -16.05 -2.44
N ILE A 111 -11.66 -15.83 -1.44
CA ILE A 111 -11.31 -16.84 -0.45
C ILE A 111 -11.57 -16.26 0.93
N ASN A 112 -12.68 -16.70 1.52
CA ASN A 112 -13.10 -16.52 2.92
C ASN A 112 -12.98 -15.10 3.49
N THR A 113 -14.10 -14.38 3.42
CA THR A 113 -14.42 -13.22 4.25
C THR A 113 -14.16 -13.52 5.72
N THR A 114 -13.02 -13.02 6.21
CA THR A 114 -12.80 -12.77 7.64
C THR A 114 -12.74 -11.26 7.77
N THR A 115 -13.76 -10.66 8.39
CA THR A 115 -13.75 -9.23 8.73
C THR A 115 -12.50 -8.95 9.56
N LEU A 116 -11.57 -8.16 9.01
CA LEU A 116 -10.38 -7.71 9.73
C LEU A 116 -10.71 -6.34 10.34
N ALA A 117 -10.74 -6.25 11.66
CA ALA A 117 -10.80 -4.97 12.36
C ALA A 117 -9.37 -4.45 12.53
N ILE A 118 -9.06 -3.29 11.93
CA ILE A 118 -7.75 -2.64 12.08
C ILE A 118 -7.94 -1.41 12.96
N ASP A 119 -7.39 -1.46 14.18
CA ASP A 119 -7.33 -0.33 15.09
C ASP A 119 -6.09 0.52 14.76
N ILE A 120 -6.31 1.75 14.29
CA ILE A 120 -5.24 2.68 13.89
C ILE A 120 -5.00 3.75 14.97
N SER A 121 -5.58 3.61 16.17
CA SER A 121 -5.85 4.77 17.03
C SER A 121 -4.72 5.27 17.94
N GLU A 122 -3.51 4.70 17.97
CA GLU A 122 -2.45 5.29 18.85
C GLU A 122 -1.02 5.42 18.29
N GLU A 123 -0.55 4.58 17.35
CA GLU A 123 0.89 4.58 16.98
C GLU A 123 1.28 5.49 15.80
N LEU A 124 0.42 5.69 14.79
CA LEU A 124 0.76 6.52 13.62
C LEU A 124 0.74 8.03 13.92
N THR A 125 -0.03 8.47 14.90
CA THR A 125 -0.17 9.89 15.25
C THR A 125 1.08 10.44 15.96
N GLN A 126 1.82 9.60 16.69
CA GLN A 126 3.01 10.04 17.44
C GLN A 126 4.25 10.23 16.54
N THR A 127 4.36 9.50 15.43
CA THR A 127 5.50 9.62 14.51
C THR A 127 5.40 10.89 13.66
N LEU A 128 4.19 11.31 13.30
CA LEU A 128 3.95 12.54 12.54
C LEU A 128 4.01 13.82 13.39
N SER A 129 3.73 13.74 14.71
CA SER A 129 3.83 14.92 15.59
C SER A 129 5.28 15.29 15.96
N LYS A 130 6.21 14.32 15.94
CA LYS A 130 7.64 14.56 16.25
C LYS A 130 8.45 15.15 15.09
N GLY A 131 7.92 15.15 13.87
CA GLY A 131 8.57 15.77 12.69
C GLY A 131 8.25 17.26 12.47
N ARG A 132 7.47 17.90 13.37
CA ARG A 132 7.00 19.29 13.20
C ARG A 132 7.46 20.29 14.28
N SER A 133 8.46 19.95 15.09
CA SER A 133 9.16 20.96 15.90
C SER A 133 10.50 21.32 15.25
N LEU A 134 10.46 22.41 14.46
CA LEU A 134 11.57 23.35 14.35
C LEU A 134 11.61 24.23 15.60
#